data_AF-M1BBB6-F1
#
_entry.id   AF-M1BBB6-F1
#
_cell.length_a   1.000
_cell.length_b   1.000
_cell.length_c   1.000
_cell.angle_alpha   90.00
_cell.angle_beta   90.00
_cell.angle_gamma   90.00
#
_symmetry.space_group_name_H-M   'P 1'
#
loop_
_entity.id
_entity.type
_entity.pdbx_description
1 polymer ?
#
loop_
_entity_poly.entity_id
_entity_poly.type
_entity_poly.pdbx_seq_one_letter_code
_entity_poly.pdbx_strand_id
1 'polypeptide(L)'
;MSGGVSNVTVENVHVWNSRRAVRIKTAAGRGGYVRHITYRNLTFVNVRVGIVIKTDYNEHPAGEFNPKALPVLEDISYTSIHGEGVRVPVRIHGNSEIPVKNITIRDMSVGITYKKKHIFQCSHVQGRVIGTVFPAPCENLDLYDEQGHLVRRSGSQNASDIDYDF
;
A
#
# COMPACT_ATOMS: atom_id res chain seq x y z
N MET A 1 17.23 6.61 -16.65
CA MET A 1 16.42 6.62 -15.41
C MET A 1 15.05 7.20 -15.73
N SER A 2 14.02 6.73 -15.04
CA SER A 2 12.66 7.29 -15.13
C SER A 2 12.61 8.65 -14.44
N GLY A 3 11.66 9.49 -14.86
CA GLY A 3 11.26 10.65 -14.06
C GLY A 3 10.63 10.25 -12.72
N GLY A 4 10.49 11.21 -11.82
CA GLY A 4 9.75 11.04 -10.58
C GLY A 4 8.27 11.40 -10.74
N VAL A 5 7.44 10.85 -9.86
CA VAL A 5 6.03 11.19 -9.70
C VAL A 5 5.85 11.78 -8.31
N SER A 6 5.29 12.99 -8.23
CA SER A 6 4.98 13.59 -6.93
C SER A 6 3.78 14.50 -6.96
N ASN A 7 3.21 14.75 -5.78
CA ASN A 7 2.08 15.67 -5.56
C ASN A 7 0.85 15.25 -6.39
N VAL A 8 0.47 13.98 -6.24
CA VAL A 8 -0.72 13.43 -6.91
C VAL A 8 -1.81 13.20 -5.88
N THR A 9 -2.98 13.77 -6.14
CA THR A 9 -4.19 13.52 -5.35
C THR A 9 -5.19 12.74 -6.18
N VAL A 10 -5.71 11.66 -5.61
CA VAL A 10 -6.81 10.86 -6.17
C VAL A 10 -7.91 10.84 -5.13
N GLU A 11 -9.05 11.43 -5.45
CA GLU A 11 -10.13 11.57 -4.48
C GLU A 11 -11.53 11.36 -5.05
N ASN A 12 -12.46 10.94 -4.19
CA ASN A 12 -13.87 10.73 -4.53
C ASN A 12 -14.05 9.72 -5.67
N VAL A 13 -13.36 8.57 -5.57
CA VAL A 13 -13.37 7.54 -6.60
C VAL A 13 -14.10 6.30 -6.14
N HIS A 14 -15.03 5.84 -6.96
CA HIS A 14 -15.68 4.54 -6.82
C HIS A 14 -15.05 3.56 -7.82
N VAL A 15 -14.49 2.46 -7.32
CA VAL A 15 -13.96 1.37 -8.16
C VAL A 15 -14.72 0.08 -7.88
N TRP A 16 -15.31 -0.52 -8.92
CA TRP A 16 -16.10 -1.74 -8.79
C TRP A 16 -15.66 -2.84 -9.77
N ASN A 17 -15.99 -4.10 -9.46
CA ASN A 17 -15.81 -5.29 -10.31
C ASN A 17 -14.42 -5.37 -10.97
N SER A 18 -13.39 -5.00 -10.22
CA SER A 18 -12.04 -4.79 -10.75
C SER A 18 -11.02 -5.70 -10.08
N ARG A 19 -9.98 -6.06 -10.82
CA ARG A 19 -8.90 -6.91 -10.26
C ARG A 19 -8.10 -6.17 -9.18
N ARG A 20 -7.89 -4.86 -9.33
CA ARG A 20 -7.17 -4.01 -8.38
C ARG A 20 -7.83 -2.63 -8.38
N ALA A 21 -8.07 -2.03 -7.21
CA ALA A 21 -8.69 -0.71 -7.15
C ALA A 21 -7.68 0.42 -7.35
N VAL A 22 -6.73 0.58 -6.42
CA VAL A 22 -5.63 1.55 -6.54
C VAL A 22 -4.28 0.84 -6.51
N ARG A 23 -3.37 1.25 -7.40
CA ARG A 23 -2.10 0.54 -7.58
C ARG A 23 -0.94 1.49 -7.86
N ILE A 24 0.12 1.35 -7.06
CA ILE A 24 1.46 1.86 -7.33
C ILE A 24 2.36 0.66 -7.67
N LYS A 25 3.10 0.76 -8.77
CA LYS A 25 4.04 -0.28 -9.21
C LYS A 25 5.36 0.34 -9.64
N THR A 26 6.46 -0.24 -9.22
CA THR A 26 7.81 0.14 -9.65
C THR A 26 8.77 -1.05 -9.55
N ALA A 27 10.01 -0.86 -9.99
CA ALA A 27 11.06 -1.86 -9.94
C ALA A 27 12.44 -1.23 -9.78
N ALA A 28 13.40 -2.03 -9.30
CA ALA A 28 14.82 -1.75 -9.47
C ALA A 28 15.09 -1.52 -10.97
N GLY A 29 15.95 -0.57 -11.29
CA GLY A 29 16.18 -0.16 -12.67
C GLY A 29 15.37 1.05 -13.15
N ARG A 30 14.31 1.43 -12.42
CA ARG A 30 13.52 2.61 -12.77
C ARG A 30 14.19 3.90 -12.31
N GLY A 31 14.78 3.95 -11.11
CA GLY A 31 15.26 5.18 -10.47
C GLY A 31 14.14 6.18 -10.15
N GLY A 32 14.50 7.41 -9.77
CA GLY A 32 13.54 8.48 -9.49
C GLY A 32 12.81 8.29 -8.15
N TYR A 33 11.56 8.72 -8.08
CA TYR A 33 10.76 8.69 -6.86
C TYR A 33 9.25 8.60 -7.14
N VAL A 34 8.50 8.09 -6.17
CA VAL A 34 7.05 8.22 -6.06
C VAL A 34 6.77 8.73 -4.64
N ARG A 35 6.39 10.00 -4.51
CA ARG A 35 6.20 10.64 -3.20
C ARG A 35 5.07 11.65 -3.14
N HIS A 36 4.60 11.97 -1.95
CA HIS A 36 3.48 12.90 -1.74
C HIS A 36 2.24 12.50 -2.57
N ILE A 37 1.81 11.26 -2.38
CA ILE A 37 0.62 10.71 -3.05
C ILE A 37 -0.51 10.66 -2.03
N THR A 38 -1.66 11.23 -2.36
CA THR A 38 -2.83 11.27 -1.48
C THR A 38 -4.01 10.57 -2.12
N TYR A 39 -4.53 9.55 -1.45
CA TYR A 39 -5.79 8.88 -1.77
C TYR A 39 -6.83 9.24 -0.72
N ARG A 40 -7.96 9.84 -1.12
CA ARG A 40 -9.00 10.29 -0.18
C ARG A 40 -10.41 9.91 -0.64
N ASN A 41 -11.25 9.44 0.27
CA ASN A 41 -12.65 9.15 -0.01
C ASN A 41 -12.80 8.17 -1.19
N LEU A 42 -12.34 6.93 -0.99
CA LEU A 42 -12.42 5.88 -2.00
C LEU A 42 -13.47 4.84 -1.59
N THR A 43 -14.21 4.34 -2.57
CA THR A 43 -15.18 3.25 -2.40
C THR A 43 -14.79 2.06 -3.27
N PHE A 44 -14.66 0.87 -2.67
CA PHE A 44 -14.33 -0.36 -3.37
C PHE A 44 -15.48 -1.36 -3.31
N VAL A 45 -15.95 -1.86 -4.46
CA VAL A 45 -17.04 -2.84 -4.52
C VAL A 45 -16.61 -4.06 -5.36
N ASN A 46 -16.66 -5.25 -4.78
CA ASN A 46 -16.35 -6.50 -5.50
C ASN A 46 -14.98 -6.46 -6.20
N VAL A 47 -13.96 -5.97 -5.51
CA VAL A 47 -12.59 -5.91 -6.05
C VAL A 47 -11.72 -7.03 -5.48
N ARG A 48 -10.85 -7.61 -6.31
CA ARG A 48 -9.96 -8.69 -5.83
C ARG A 48 -8.88 -8.15 -4.88
N VAL A 49 -8.32 -6.98 -5.16
CA VAL A 49 -7.38 -6.30 -4.25
C VAL A 49 -7.72 -4.81 -4.18
N GLY A 50 -7.87 -4.26 -2.98
CA GLY A 50 -8.16 -2.83 -2.79
C GLY A 50 -6.94 -1.96 -3.12
N ILE A 51 -6.01 -1.89 -2.16
CA ILE A 51 -4.78 -1.12 -2.26
C ILE A 51 -3.62 -2.04 -2.62
N VAL A 52 -2.84 -1.68 -3.64
CA VAL A 52 -1.63 -2.41 -4.06
C VAL A 52 -0.43 -1.48 -4.19
N ILE A 53 0.65 -1.80 -3.48
CA ILE A 53 1.99 -1.26 -3.77
C ILE A 53 2.91 -2.44 -4.05
N LYS A 54 3.65 -2.39 -5.16
CA LYS A 54 4.62 -3.43 -5.53
C LYS A 54 5.92 -2.80 -6.03
N THR A 55 7.05 -3.13 -5.42
CA THR A 55 8.38 -2.56 -5.77
C THR A 55 9.29 -3.49 -6.55
N ASP A 56 8.85 -4.71 -6.85
CA ASP A 56 9.52 -5.77 -7.62
C ASP A 56 8.78 -6.05 -8.95
N TYR A 57 8.33 -5.00 -9.63
CA TYR A 57 7.59 -5.13 -10.89
C TYR A 57 8.53 -5.32 -12.08
N ASN A 58 9.05 -6.54 -12.26
CA ASN A 58 10.10 -6.93 -13.22
C ASN A 58 9.70 -6.87 -14.72
N GLU A 59 9.07 -5.78 -15.17
CA GLU A 59 8.77 -5.49 -16.58
C GLU A 59 9.55 -4.25 -17.02
N HIS A 60 10.51 -4.43 -17.94
CA HIS A 60 11.31 -3.34 -18.51
C HIS A 60 11.12 -3.29 -20.04
N PRO A 61 10.84 -2.12 -20.62
CA PRO A 61 10.61 -1.99 -22.06
C PRO A 61 11.88 -2.10 -22.92
N ALA A 62 13.08 -2.10 -22.33
CA ALA A 62 14.35 -2.18 -23.04
C ALA A 62 15.36 -3.02 -22.26
N GLY A 63 16.29 -3.67 -22.97
CA GLY A 63 17.33 -4.54 -22.40
C GLY A 63 18.47 -3.80 -21.68
N GLU A 64 18.63 -2.50 -21.94
CA GLU A 64 19.68 -1.67 -21.32
C GLU A 64 19.08 -0.70 -20.30
N PHE A 65 18.98 -1.15 -19.05
CA PHE A 65 18.66 -0.29 -17.91
C PHE A 65 19.69 -0.50 -16.80
N ASN A 66 19.90 0.50 -15.96
CA ASN A 66 20.82 0.38 -14.83
C ASN A 66 20.11 -0.31 -13.66
N PRO A 67 20.35 -1.59 -13.33
CA PRO A 67 19.64 -2.30 -12.26
C PRO A 67 19.82 -1.66 -10.88
N LYS A 68 20.88 -0.88 -10.67
CA LYS A 68 21.16 -0.16 -9.43
C LYS A 68 20.37 1.15 -9.29
N ALA A 69 19.60 1.55 -10.31
CA ALA A 69 18.73 2.71 -10.23
C ALA A 69 17.48 2.37 -9.43
N LEU A 70 17.55 2.57 -8.11
CA LEU A 70 16.45 2.28 -7.19
C LEU A 70 15.54 3.52 -7.02
N PRO A 71 14.22 3.39 -7.20
CA PRO A 71 13.27 4.45 -6.92
C PRO A 71 13.07 4.66 -5.39
N VAL A 72 12.78 5.88 -4.97
CA VAL A 72 12.34 6.17 -3.59
C VAL A 72 10.81 6.13 -3.50
N LEU A 73 10.24 5.46 -2.50
CA LEU A 73 8.80 5.38 -2.26
C LEU A 73 8.50 5.84 -0.84
N GLU A 74 7.94 7.04 -0.71
CA GLU A 74 7.67 7.66 0.58
C GLU A 74 6.44 8.57 0.55
N ASP A 75 5.92 8.94 1.71
CA ASP A 75 4.86 9.95 1.85
C ASP A 75 3.60 9.64 1.03
N ILE A 76 3.02 8.46 1.29
CA ILE A 76 1.80 7.99 0.64
C ILE A 76 0.69 7.90 1.70
N SER A 77 -0.44 8.56 1.46
CA SER A 77 -1.58 8.58 2.38
C SER A 77 -2.83 7.99 1.77
N TYR A 78 -3.59 7.25 2.60
CA TYR A 78 -4.92 6.73 2.31
C TYR A 78 -5.86 7.15 3.43
N THR A 79 -6.88 7.93 3.11
CA THR A 79 -7.82 8.48 4.09
C THR A 79 -9.26 8.20 3.68
N SER A 80 -10.10 7.74 4.61
CA SER A 80 -11.53 7.49 4.37
C SER A 80 -11.74 6.49 3.23
N ILE A 81 -11.35 5.24 3.47
CA ILE A 81 -11.46 4.15 2.50
C ILE A 81 -12.57 3.21 2.94
N HIS A 82 -13.59 3.06 2.10
CA HIS A 82 -14.71 2.18 2.36
C HIS A 82 -14.82 1.08 1.30
N GLY A 83 -15.34 -0.07 1.66
CA GLY A 83 -15.64 -1.06 0.65
C GLY A 83 -16.33 -2.32 1.15
N GLU A 84 -16.80 -3.10 0.19
CA GLU A 84 -17.44 -4.39 0.41
C GLU A 84 -17.05 -5.35 -0.71
N GLY A 85 -17.16 -6.65 -0.43
CA GLY A 85 -16.84 -7.66 -1.44
C GLY A 85 -15.35 -7.74 -1.77
N VAL A 86 -14.44 -7.26 -0.89
CA VAL A 86 -13.01 -7.17 -1.20
C VAL A 86 -12.25 -8.43 -0.74
N ARG A 87 -11.48 -9.06 -1.64
CA ARG A 87 -10.74 -10.29 -1.25
C ARG A 87 -9.47 -10.00 -0.44
N VAL A 88 -8.68 -9.02 -0.86
CA VAL A 88 -7.48 -8.55 -0.14
C VAL A 88 -7.54 -7.02 -0.04
N PRO A 89 -7.88 -6.44 1.14
CA PRO A 89 -8.02 -4.99 1.29
C PRO A 89 -6.75 -4.22 0.98
N VAL A 90 -5.61 -4.68 1.51
CA VAL A 90 -4.32 -4.00 1.34
C VAL A 90 -3.20 -5.01 1.13
N ARG A 91 -2.38 -4.74 0.11
CA ARG A 91 -1.13 -5.45 -0.17
C ARG A 91 -0.03 -4.44 -0.48
N ILE A 92 0.89 -4.26 0.46
CA ILE A 92 2.06 -3.39 0.32
C ILE A 92 3.30 -4.28 0.31
N HIS A 93 3.84 -4.50 -0.88
CA HIS A 93 5.04 -5.29 -1.10
C HIS A 93 6.21 -4.36 -1.43
N GLY A 94 6.91 -3.92 -0.38
CA GLY A 94 8.26 -3.39 -0.46
C GLY A 94 9.29 -4.51 -0.47
N ASN A 95 10.55 -4.15 -0.66
CA ASN A 95 11.70 -5.05 -0.45
C ASN A 95 12.82 -4.31 0.29
N SER A 96 13.90 -5.01 0.63
CA SER A 96 15.02 -4.45 1.40
C SER A 96 15.74 -3.29 0.70
N GLU A 97 15.77 -3.27 -0.64
CA GLU A 97 16.40 -2.22 -1.43
C GLU A 97 15.45 -1.04 -1.70
N ILE A 98 14.16 -1.32 -1.84
CA ILE A 98 13.08 -0.36 -2.13
C ILE A 98 11.96 -0.56 -1.09
N PRO A 99 12.20 -0.16 0.18
CA PRO A 99 11.16 -0.16 1.20
C PRO A 99 10.13 0.95 0.94
N VAL A 100 8.91 0.74 1.41
CA VAL A 100 7.85 1.76 1.35
C VAL A 100 7.83 2.51 2.68
N LYS A 101 8.13 3.81 2.64
CA LYS A 101 8.32 4.63 3.85
C LYS A 101 7.19 5.63 4.07
N ASN A 102 7.01 6.03 5.32
CA ASN A 102 6.02 7.00 5.76
C ASN A 102 4.62 6.83 5.14
N ILE A 103 4.13 5.59 5.09
CA ILE A 103 2.74 5.34 4.67
C ILE A 103 1.80 5.73 5.81
N THR A 104 0.68 6.37 5.48
CA THR A 104 -0.37 6.69 6.45
C THR A 104 -1.71 6.12 5.97
N ILE A 105 -2.36 5.35 6.84
CA ILE A 105 -3.72 4.84 6.58
C ILE A 105 -4.62 5.35 7.70
N ARG A 106 -5.64 6.12 7.33
CA ARG A 106 -6.57 6.74 8.26
C ARG A 106 -7.99 6.38 7.88
N ASP A 107 -8.76 5.90 8.86
CA ASP A 107 -10.20 5.63 8.73
C ASP A 107 -10.52 4.75 7.51
N MET A 108 -10.25 3.46 7.64
CA MET A 108 -10.47 2.46 6.59
C MET A 108 -11.42 1.38 7.10
N SER A 109 -12.50 1.11 6.37
CA SER A 109 -13.41 0.01 6.67
C SER A 109 -13.78 -0.74 5.40
N VAL A 110 -13.21 -1.92 5.25
CA VAL A 110 -13.40 -2.75 4.05
C VAL A 110 -13.92 -4.13 4.43
N GLY A 111 -15.16 -4.42 4.04
CA GLY A 111 -15.78 -5.73 4.15
C GLY A 111 -15.13 -6.74 3.21
N ILE A 112 -14.76 -7.90 3.76
CA ILE A 112 -14.07 -8.97 3.03
C ILE A 112 -14.96 -10.16 2.70
N THR A 113 -14.73 -10.79 1.55
CA THR A 113 -15.49 -11.97 1.10
C THR A 113 -15.02 -13.28 1.71
N TYR A 114 -13.77 -13.35 2.18
CA TYR A 114 -13.19 -14.58 2.72
C TYR A 114 -12.17 -14.26 3.82
N LYS A 115 -12.21 -15.00 4.93
CA LYS A 115 -11.22 -14.89 6.01
C LYS A 115 -9.96 -15.65 5.61
N LYS A 116 -8.92 -14.92 5.18
CA LYS A 116 -7.55 -15.44 5.06
C LYS A 116 -6.78 -15.28 6.36
N LYS A 117 -5.69 -16.03 6.52
CA LYS A 117 -4.74 -15.87 7.63
C LYS A 117 -4.08 -14.47 7.63
N HIS A 118 -3.73 -13.96 6.44
CA HIS A 118 -3.15 -12.64 6.24
C HIS A 118 -4.02 -11.80 5.27
N ILE A 119 -4.93 -11.03 5.84
CA ILE A 119 -5.89 -10.18 5.09
C ILE A 119 -5.24 -8.86 4.69
N PHE A 120 -4.48 -8.28 5.61
CA PHE A 120 -3.64 -7.12 5.39
C PHE A 120 -2.22 -7.62 5.22
N GLN A 121 -1.64 -7.41 4.03
CA GLN A 121 -0.37 -8.01 3.65
C GLN A 121 0.69 -6.93 3.49
N CYS A 122 1.77 -7.04 4.26
CA CYS A 122 2.85 -6.06 4.28
C CYS A 122 4.21 -6.74 4.16
N SER A 123 5.16 -6.05 3.52
CA SER A 123 6.57 -6.42 3.51
C SER A 123 7.40 -5.15 3.33
N HIS A 124 8.43 -4.98 4.17
CA HIS A 124 9.36 -3.84 4.14
C HIS A 124 8.62 -2.50 4.04
N VAL A 125 7.69 -2.29 4.98
CA VAL A 125 6.87 -1.08 5.06
C VAL A 125 7.10 -0.39 6.41
N GLN A 126 7.15 0.92 6.37
CA GLN A 126 7.23 1.79 7.55
C GLN A 126 6.13 2.85 7.44
N GLY A 127 5.37 3.00 8.51
CA GLY A 127 4.29 3.96 8.52
C GLY A 127 3.37 3.79 9.72
N ARG A 128 2.20 4.40 9.61
CA ARG A 128 1.24 4.50 10.69
C ARG A 128 -0.18 4.29 10.22
N VAL A 129 -0.98 3.74 11.13
CA VAL A 129 -2.42 3.64 11.03
C VAL A 129 -3.02 4.55 12.10
N ILE A 130 -4.05 5.31 11.74
CA ILE A 130 -4.68 6.29 12.62
C ILE A 130 -6.19 6.05 12.60
N GLY A 131 -6.80 6.03 13.78
CA GLY A 131 -8.25 5.88 13.93
C GLY A 131 -8.73 4.46 13.64
N THR A 132 -9.95 4.34 13.11
CA THR A 132 -10.61 3.05 12.95
C THR A 132 -10.19 2.38 11.64
N VAL A 133 -9.48 1.25 11.73
CA VAL A 133 -9.08 0.45 10.56
C VAL A 133 -9.54 -0.99 10.66
N PHE A 134 -10.36 -1.40 9.69
CA PHE A 134 -10.82 -2.75 9.49
C PHE A 134 -10.61 -3.18 8.02
N PRO A 135 -10.05 -4.37 7.77
CA PRO A 135 -9.54 -5.37 8.73
C PRO A 135 -8.26 -4.96 9.45
N ALA A 136 -7.88 -5.73 10.48
CA ALA A 136 -6.73 -5.41 11.32
C ALA A 136 -5.44 -5.19 10.49
N PRO A 137 -4.69 -4.11 10.74
CA PRO A 137 -3.47 -3.78 10.01
C PRO A 137 -2.27 -4.66 10.40
N CYS A 138 -1.25 -4.66 9.54
CA CYS A 138 0.01 -5.38 9.76
C CYS A 138 0.77 -4.93 11.00
N GLU A 139 1.67 -5.77 11.51
CA GLU A 139 2.57 -5.43 12.63
C GLU A 139 3.70 -4.48 12.25
N ASN A 140 3.95 -4.28 10.95
CA ASN A 140 4.92 -3.31 10.44
C ASN A 140 4.51 -1.84 10.67
N LEU A 141 3.24 -1.58 10.97
CA LEU A 141 2.70 -0.23 11.10
C LEU A 141 2.44 0.13 12.57
N ASP A 142 2.85 1.33 12.95
CA ASP A 142 2.46 1.93 14.22
C ASP A 142 0.94 2.16 14.24
N LEU A 143 0.30 1.90 15.38
CA LEU A 143 -1.13 2.16 15.57
C LEU A 143 -1.30 3.38 16.46
N TYR A 144 -2.09 4.34 16.00
CA TYR A 144 -2.47 5.53 16.72
C TYR A 144 -3.99 5.59 16.88
N ASP A 145 -4.44 6.11 18.02
CA ASP A 145 -5.85 6.42 18.23
C ASP A 145 -6.30 7.66 17.44
N GLU A 146 -7.58 8.02 17.52
CA GLU A 146 -8.14 9.19 16.83
C GLU A 146 -7.55 10.52 17.33
N GLN A 147 -7.08 10.54 18.58
CA GLN A 147 -6.45 11.70 19.22
C GLN A 147 -4.95 11.82 18.84
N GLY A 148 -4.40 10.83 18.14
CA GLY A 148 -3.01 10.82 17.69
C GLY A 148 -2.03 10.29 18.73
N HIS A 149 -2.49 9.60 19.77
CA HIS A 149 -1.61 8.90 20.70
C HIS A 149 -1.22 7.53 20.16
N LEU A 150 0.04 7.16 20.38
CA LEU A 150 0.58 5.88 19.98
C LEU A 150 0.01 4.75 20.87
N VAL A 151 -0.80 3.88 20.28
CA VAL A 151 -1.40 2.71 20.93
C VAL A 151 -0.47 1.50 20.84
N ARG A 152 0.21 1.33 19.69
CA ARG A 152 1.13 0.20 19.46
C ARG A 152 2.26 0.60 18.53
N ARG A 153 3.51 0.29 18.91
CA ARG A 153 4.66 0.41 18.00
C ARG A 153 4.76 -0.78 17.05
N SER A 154 5.32 -0.54 15.86
CA SER A 154 5.63 -1.59 14.90
C SER A 154 6.60 -2.63 15.51
N GLY A 155 6.30 -3.91 15.38
CA GLY A 155 7.12 -5.01 15.93
C GLY A 155 8.32 -5.37 15.05
N SER A 156 8.15 -5.34 13.72
CA SER A 156 9.23 -5.56 12.76
C SER A 156 8.90 -4.93 11.41
N GLN A 157 9.59 -3.85 11.07
CA GLN A 157 9.36 -3.13 9.81
C GLN A 157 9.82 -3.93 8.58
N ASN A 158 10.74 -4.87 8.78
CA ASN A 158 11.30 -5.74 7.74
C ASN A 158 10.57 -7.09 7.61
N ALA A 159 9.59 -7.39 8.47
CA ALA A 159 8.80 -8.61 8.37
C ALA A 159 7.95 -8.62 7.08
N SER A 160 7.68 -9.82 6.56
CA SER A 160 6.91 -10.04 5.34
C SER A 160 5.79 -11.05 5.58
N ASP A 161 4.56 -10.59 5.48
CA ASP A 161 3.33 -11.39 5.61
C ASP A 161 2.61 -11.55 4.26
N ILE A 162 3.35 -11.47 3.15
CA ILE A 162 2.79 -11.55 1.81
C ILE A 162 2.37 -12.99 1.49
N ASP A 163 1.08 -13.19 1.27
CA ASP A 163 0.49 -14.45 0.80
C ASP A 163 0.00 -14.30 -0.65
N TYR A 164 0.64 -15.04 -1.55
CA TYR A 164 0.31 -15.14 -2.98
C TYR A 164 -0.61 -16.31 -3.32
N ASP A 165 -0.94 -17.19 -2.38
CA ASP A 165 -1.81 -18.33 -2.63
C ASP A 165 -3.22 -17.80 -2.96
N PHE A 166 -3.87 -18.35 -3.99
CA PHE A 166 -5.15 -17.89 -4.48
C PHE A 166 -6.16 -19.01 -4.59
#